data_AF-A0A9E0YX21-F1
#
_entry.id   AF-A0A9E0YX21-F1
#
_cell.length_a   1.000
_cell.length_b   1.000
_cell.length_c   1.000
_cell.angle_alpha   90.00
_cell.angle_beta   90.00
_cell.angle_gamma   90.00
#
_symmetry.space_group_name_H-M   'P 1'
#
loop_
_entity.id
_entity.type
_entity.pdbx_description
1 polymer ?
#
loop_
_entity_poly.entity_id
_entity_poly.type
_entity_poly.pdbx_seq_one_letter_code
_entity_poly.pdbx_strand_id
1 'polypeptide(L)' 'MQAKIISFDEVLERIKSGNVKNIYIIDILSRFVRKVSDVEVEFLMQVREDGIFIHAELGGE' A
#
# COMPACT_ATOMS: atom_id res chain seq x y z
N MET A 1 16.79 4.12 3.23
CA MET A 1 15.39 3.79 2.87
C MET A 1 14.91 2.66 3.75
N GLN A 2 13.82 2.85 4.47
CA GLN A 2 13.20 1.79 5.28
C GLN A 2 11.84 1.45 4.67
N ALA A 3 11.50 0.17 4.67
CA ALA A 3 10.22 -0.33 4.16
C ALA A 3 9.62 -1.26 5.21
N LYS A 4 8.35 -1.05 5.53
CA LYS A 4 7.58 -1.85 6.48
C LYS A 4 6.40 -2.48 5.75
N ILE A 5 6.22 -3.79 5.88
CA ILE A 5 4.98 -4.45 5.47
C ILE A 5 3.88 -4.05 6.46
N ILE A 6 2.75 -3.57 5.96
CA ILE A 6 1.62 -3.12 6.75
C ILE A 6 0.37 -3.96 6.41
N SER A 7 -0.57 -4.04 7.36
CA SER A 7 -1.84 -4.73 7.13
C SER A 7 -2.77 -3.89 6.27
N PHE A 8 -3.77 -4.54 5.67
CA PHE A 8 -4.83 -3.83 4.95
C PHE A 8 -5.62 -2.87 5.86
N ASP A 9 -5.84 -3.23 7.13
CA ASP A 9 -6.49 -2.34 8.10
C ASP A 9 -5.68 -1.06 8.32
N GLU A 10 -4.35 -1.15 8.43
CA GLU A 10 -3.48 0.02 8.55
C GLU A 10 -3.56 0.89 7.29
N VAL A 11 -3.67 0.29 6.10
CA VAL A 11 -3.90 1.01 4.83
C VAL A 11 -5.23 1.77 4.87
N LEU A 12 -6.31 1.15 5.37
CA LEU A 12 -7.61 1.80 5.49
C LEU A 12 -7.58 2.99 6.47
N GLU A 13 -6.90 2.86 7.61
CA GLU A 13 -6.73 3.97 8.57
C GLU A 13 -5.94 5.13 7.95
N ARG A 14 -4.90 4.82 7.16
CA ARG A 14 -4.12 5.80 6.40
C ARG A 14 -4.97 6.51 5.34
N ILE A 15 -5.85 5.78 4.64
CA ILE A 15 -6.81 6.37 3.68
C ILE A 15 -7.77 7.31 4.41
N LYS A 16 -8.36 6.88 5.54
CA LYS A 16 -9.28 7.71 6.35
C LYS A 16 -8.63 8.98 6.86
N SER A 17 -7.35 8.93 7.23
CA SER A 17 -6.57 10.10 7.68
C SER A 17 -5.99 10.93 6.53
N GLY A 18 -6.19 10.54 5.27
CA GLY A 18 -5.66 11.22 4.09
C GLY A 18 -4.14 11.05 3.89
N ASN A 19 -3.49 10.17 4.66
CA ASN A 19 -2.05 9.96 4.63
C ASN A 19 -1.66 8.65 3.93
N VAL A 20 -1.90 8.58 2.62
CA VAL A 20 -1.58 7.42 1.77
C VAL A 20 -0.21 7.51 1.08
N LYS A 21 0.59 8.51 1.44
CA LYS A 21 1.91 8.71 0.81
C LYS A 21 2.79 7.50 1.06
N ASN A 22 3.53 7.13 0.02
CA ASN A 22 4.52 6.05 0.04
C ASN A 22 3.98 4.68 0.45
N ILE A 23 2.67 4.45 0.31
CA ILE A 23 2.10 3.11 0.44
C ILE A 23 2.03 2.49 -0.95
N TYR A 24 2.59 1.29 -1.07
CA TYR A 24 2.65 0.52 -2.30
C TYR A 24 1.96 -0.82 -2.11
N ILE A 25 1.32 -1.27 -3.17
CA ILE A 25 0.68 -2.58 -3.31
C ILE A 25 1.60 -3.40 -4.19
N ILE A 26 1.98 -4.57 -3.72
CA ILE A 26 2.71 -5.57 -4.48
C ILE A 26 1.75 -6.73 -4.74
N ASP A 27 1.49 -6.98 -6.01
CA ASP A 27 0.83 -8.18 -6.46
C ASP A 27 1.89 -9.11 -7.05
N ILE A 28 2.17 -10.21 -6.35
CA ILE A 28 3.17 -11.20 -6.76
C ILE A 28 2.68 -11.99 -7.99
N LEU A 29 1.37 -12.27 -8.07
CA LEU A 29 0.79 -13.06 -9.15
C LEU A 29 0.86 -12.29 -10.47
N SER A 30 0.51 -11.01 -10.40
CA SER A 30 0.51 -10.11 -11.57
C SER A 30 1.83 -9.38 -11.78
N ARG A 31 2.81 -9.58 -10.89
CA ARG A 31 4.19 -9.04 -10.95
C ARG A 31 4.26 -7.53 -11.12
N PHE A 32 3.37 -6.78 -10.47
CA PHE A 32 3.38 -5.32 -10.51
C PHE A 32 3.46 -4.69 -9.13
N VAL A 33 3.91 -3.43 -9.12
CA VAL A 33 3.90 -2.56 -7.96
C VAL A 33 3.10 -1.31 -8.30
N ARG A 34 2.12 -0.95 -7.47
CA ARG A 34 1.29 0.27 -7.64
C ARG A 34 1.25 1.08 -6.36
N LYS A 35 1.16 2.41 -6.47
CA LYS A 35 0.89 3.25 -5.29
C LYS A 35 -0.58 3.14 -4.93
N VAL A 36 -0.88 3.11 -3.63
CA VAL A 36 -2.27 3.15 -3.15
C VAL A 36 -2.99 4.42 -3.60
N SER A 37 -2.27 5.53 -3.80
CA SER A 37 -2.84 6.78 -4.30
C SER A 37 -3.33 6.73 -5.76
N ASP A 38 -2.84 5.75 -6.54
CA ASP A 38 -3.03 5.70 -7.99
C ASP A 38 -4.04 4.62 -8.39
N VAL A 39 -4.69 3.98 -7.41
CA VAL A 39 -5.63 2.88 -7.62
C VAL A 39 -7.01 3.20 -7.08
N GLU A 40 -8.01 2.63 -7.72
CA GLU A 40 -9.40 2.75 -7.30
C GLU A 40 -9.71 1.85 -6.09
N VAL A 41 -10.76 2.21 -5.36
CA VAL A 41 -11.21 1.45 -4.17
C VAL A 41 -11.61 0.02 -4.52
N GLU A 42 -12.19 -0.20 -5.71
CA GLU A 42 -12.54 -1.54 -6.17
C GLU A 42 -11.30 -2.44 -6.29
N PHE A 43 -10.21 -1.91 -6.87
CA PHE A 43 -8.95 -2.63 -6.98
C PHE A 43 -8.38 -2.98 -5.60
N LEU A 44 -8.43 -2.05 -4.64
CA LEU A 44 -8.01 -2.31 -3.25
C LEU A 44 -8.82 -3.43 -2.60
N MET A 45 -10.11 -3.53 -2.88
CA MET A 45 -10.96 -4.63 -2.38
C MET A 45 -10.60 -5.97 -3.01
N GLN A 46 -10.22 -6.00 -4.28
CA GLN A 46 -9.80 -7.23 -4.97
C GLN A 46 -8.50 -7.80 -4.40
N VAL A 47 -7.53 -6.93 -4.10
CA VAL A 47 -6.20 -7.35 -3.60
C VAL A 47 -6.10 -7.40 -2.08
N ARG A 48 -7.23 -7.29 -1.36
CA ARG A 48 -7.22 -7.16 0.11
C ARG A 48 -6.63 -8.39 0.83
N GLU A 49 -6.84 -9.59 0.28
CA GLU A 49 -6.46 -10.88 0.89
C GLU A 49 -5.05 -11.31 0.49
N ASP A 50 -4.70 -11.11 -0.80
CA ASP A 50 -3.45 -11.61 -1.37
C ASP A 50 -2.41 -10.51 -1.65
N GLY A 51 -2.80 -9.24 -1.53
CA GLY A 51 -1.94 -8.10 -1.78
C GLY A 51 -0.98 -7.84 -0.62
N ILE A 52 0.28 -7.57 -0.95
CA ILE A 52 1.28 -7.15 0.04
C ILE A 52 1.36 -5.63 0.03
N PHE A 53 1.10 -5.02 1.18
CA PHE A 53 1.17 -3.58 1.33
C PHE A 53 2.47 -3.16 2.01
N ILE A 54 3.19 -2.23 1.42
CA ILE A 54 4.45 -1.72 1.95
C ILE A 54 4.36 -0.22 2.13
N HIS A 55 4.64 0.25 3.35
CA HIS A 55 4.94 1.65 3.61
C HIS A 55 6.44 1.88 3.48
N ALA A 56 6.85 2.73 2.54
CA ALA A 56 8.24 3.10 2.33
C ALA A 56 8.52 4.48 2.91
N GLU A 57 9.48 4.58 3.81
CA GLU A 57 9.99 5.85 4.31
C GLU A 57 11.39 6.10 3.73
N LEU A 58 11.55 7.25 3.09
CA LEU A 58 12.87 7.80 2.83
C LEU A 58 13.42 8.19 4.20
N GLY A 59 14.19 7.29 4.82
CA GLY A 59 14.96 7.62 6.01
C GLY A 59 15.78 8.87 5.72
N GLY A 60 15.51 9.95 6.46
CA GLY A 60 16.35 11.13 6.45
C GLY A 60 17.71 10.76 7.01
N GLU A 61 18.76 11.36 6.44
CA GLU A 61 20.09 11.42 7.04
C GLU A 61 20.04 12.11 8.41
#